data_AF-A0A932L770-F1
#
_entry.id   AF-A0A932L770-F1
#
_cell.length_a   1.000
_cell.length_b   1.000
_cell.length_c   1.000
_cell.angle_alpha   90.00
_cell.angle_beta   90.00
_cell.angle_gamma   90.00
#
_symmetry.space_group_name_H-M   'P 1'
#
loop_
_entity.id
_entity.type
_entity.pdbx_description
1 polymer ?
#
loop_
_entity_poly.entity_id
_entity_poly.type
_entity_poly.pdbx_seq_one_letter_code
_entity_poly.pdbx_strand_id
1 'polypeptide(L)'
;MSEIPRSSSHAQRRIKKRETPGVPAGTQFEVFGTRGTLDLGHDYANPVSLTISAEGATQETGVPPREIQPDPGEDHMSNWLTCLRTRGRPNADIQFGHQHAIATILAATALETGRRQKYDPQKREMHAG
;
A
#
# COMPACT_ATOMS: atom_id res chain seq x y z
N MET A 1 16.80 -44.15 33.90
CA MET A 1 16.38 -42.75 33.66
C MET A 1 16.96 -42.30 32.33
N SER A 2 16.10 -42.07 31.33
CA SER A 2 16.48 -41.56 30.01
C SER A 2 16.64 -40.03 30.05
N GLU A 3 17.81 -39.51 29.71
CA GLU A 3 18.01 -38.07 29.49
C GLU A 3 17.54 -37.69 28.09
N ILE A 4 16.68 -36.67 28.02
CA ILE A 4 16.12 -36.08 26.80
C ILE A 4 17.14 -35.08 26.24
N PRO A 5 17.58 -35.15 24.97
CA PRO A 5 18.44 -34.12 24.41
C PRO A 5 17.62 -32.87 24.07
N ARG A 6 18.02 -31.72 24.61
CA ARG A 6 17.45 -30.41 24.27
C ARG A 6 17.81 -30.06 22.81
N SER A 7 16.78 -29.96 21.96
CA SER A 7 16.89 -29.44 20.60
C SER A 7 17.24 -27.95 20.62
N SER A 8 18.46 -27.60 20.19
CA SER A 8 18.81 -26.23 19.83
C SER A 8 18.50 -26.01 18.34
N SER A 9 17.46 -25.24 18.03
CA SER A 9 17.28 -24.67 16.70
C SER A 9 16.73 -23.26 16.85
N HIS A 10 17.61 -22.32 17.19
CA HIS A 10 17.44 -20.92 16.79
C HIS A 10 18.07 -20.78 15.41
N ALA A 11 17.34 -21.21 14.39
CA ALA A 11 17.65 -20.86 13.01
C ALA A 11 17.48 -19.33 12.89
N GLN A 12 18.61 -18.61 12.93
CA GLN A 12 18.68 -17.21 12.55
C GLN A 12 18.16 -17.09 11.12
N ARG A 13 16.91 -16.62 10.96
CA ARG A 13 16.35 -16.31 9.64
C ARG A 13 17.14 -15.12 9.10
N ARG A 14 18.15 -15.42 8.30
CA ARG A 14 18.93 -14.43 7.56
C ARG A 14 17.96 -13.68 6.66
N ILE A 15 17.71 -12.40 6.97
CA ILE A 15 16.93 -11.50 6.11
C ILE A 15 17.72 -11.41 4.80
N LYS A 16 17.27 -12.14 3.77
CA LYS A 16 17.81 -12.03 2.42
C LYS A 16 17.49 -10.61 1.97
N LYS A 17 18.51 -9.83 1.63
CA LYS A 17 18.32 -8.51 0.99
C LYS A 17 17.45 -8.76 -0.25
N ARG A 18 16.25 -8.17 -0.30
CA ARG A 18 15.35 -8.31 -1.44
C ARG A 18 15.95 -7.50 -2.59
N GLU A 19 16.54 -8.18 -3.55
CA GLU A 19 16.81 -7.62 -4.86
C GLU A 19 15.54 -7.84 -5.67
N THR A 20 14.67 -6.83 -5.70
CA THR A 20 13.61 -6.76 -6.71
C THR A 20 14.29 -6.83 -8.08
N PRO A 21 13.89 -7.75 -8.98
CA PRO A 21 14.33 -7.74 -10.36
C PRO A 21 14.21 -6.30 -10.87
N GLY A 22 15.34 -5.72 -11.26
CA GLY A 22 15.43 -4.29 -11.53
C GLY A 22 14.42 -3.87 -12.59
N VAL A 23 13.34 -3.23 -12.15
CA VAL A 23 12.53 -2.39 -13.03
C VAL A 23 13.34 -1.09 -13.17
N PRO A 24 13.83 -0.76 -14.38
CA PRO A 24 14.70 0.39 -14.57
C PRO A 24 13.93 1.66 -14.21
N ALA A 25 14.43 2.42 -13.22
CA ALA A 25 14.01 3.77 -12.83
C ALA A 25 12.58 4.17 -13.27
N GLY A 26 11.57 3.55 -12.67
CA GLY A 26 10.16 3.78 -13.00
C GLY A 26 9.30 3.84 -11.76
N THR A 27 8.09 4.42 -11.90
CA THR A 27 7.02 4.32 -10.91
C THR A 27 6.82 2.85 -10.54
N GLN A 28 6.87 2.56 -9.25
CA GLN A 28 6.62 1.24 -8.67
C GLN A 28 5.55 1.39 -7.59
N PHE A 29 4.57 0.49 -7.60
CA PHE A 29 3.56 0.41 -6.55
C PHE A 29 3.39 -1.05 -6.16
N GLU A 30 3.93 -1.41 -4.99
CA GLU A 30 3.86 -2.76 -4.45
C GLU A 30 3.09 -2.76 -3.13
N VAL A 31 2.24 -3.77 -2.94
CA VAL A 31 1.52 -4.01 -1.70
C VAL A 31 2.03 -5.32 -1.09
N PHE A 32 2.64 -5.21 0.09
CA PHE A 32 3.18 -6.34 0.83
C PHE A 32 2.13 -6.91 1.78
N GLY A 33 1.76 -8.18 1.56
CA GLY A 33 0.89 -8.95 2.43
C GLY A 33 1.63 -10.09 3.13
N THR A 34 1.01 -10.64 4.17
CA THR A 34 1.61 -11.75 4.95
C THR A 34 1.76 -13.04 4.15
N ARG A 35 1.00 -13.20 3.06
CA ARG A 35 1.04 -14.38 2.17
C ARG A 35 1.71 -14.12 0.82
N GLY A 36 2.27 -12.93 0.60
CA GLY A 36 2.87 -12.59 -0.68
C GLY A 36 2.81 -11.10 -1.02
N THR A 37 3.27 -10.75 -2.22
CA THR A 37 3.35 -9.39 -2.73
C THR A 37 2.42 -9.23 -3.93
N LEU A 38 1.68 -8.11 -3.97
CA LEU A 38 0.94 -7.66 -5.15
C LEU A 38 1.72 -6.51 -5.78
N ASP A 39 2.16 -6.72 -7.02
CA ASP A 39 2.78 -5.71 -7.86
C ASP A 39 1.72 -5.12 -8.80
N LEU A 40 1.53 -3.80 -8.72
CA LEU A 40 0.58 -3.06 -9.54
C LEU A 40 1.20 -2.57 -10.86
N GLY A 41 2.46 -2.90 -11.12
CA GLY A 41 3.18 -2.52 -12.32
C GLY A 41 3.52 -1.03 -12.35
N HIS A 42 3.87 -0.57 -13.56
CA HIS A 42 4.38 0.79 -13.77
C HIS A 42 3.31 1.88 -13.79
N ASP A 43 2.07 1.54 -14.18
CA ASP A 43 0.93 2.45 -14.20
C ASP A 43 -0.10 2.03 -13.15
N TYR A 44 -0.01 2.64 -11.97
CA TYR A 44 -0.96 2.39 -10.88
C TYR A 44 -2.34 3.03 -11.11
N ALA A 45 -2.44 3.99 -12.03
CA ALA A 45 -3.69 4.68 -12.32
C ALA A 45 -4.52 3.90 -13.35
N ASN A 46 -3.86 3.25 -14.31
CA ASN A 46 -4.48 2.37 -15.29
C ASN A 46 -3.65 1.09 -15.45
N PRO A 47 -3.65 0.20 -14.43
CA PRO A 47 -2.93 -1.05 -14.54
C PRO A 47 -3.51 -1.86 -15.69
N VAL A 48 -2.64 -2.43 -16.53
CA VAL A 48 -3.05 -3.35 -17.61
C VAL A 48 -2.98 -4.80 -17.12
N SER A 49 -2.07 -5.08 -16.19
CA SER A 49 -1.97 -6.36 -15.49
C SER A 49 -1.39 -6.16 -14.10
N LEU A 50 -1.94 -6.90 -13.14
CA LEU A 50 -1.48 -6.92 -11.76
C LEU A 50 -0.89 -8.30 -11.48
N THR A 51 0.27 -8.38 -10.85
CA THR A 51 0.90 -9.66 -10.53
C THR A 51 0.87 -9.91 -9.03
N ILE A 52 0.32 -11.04 -8.60
CA ILE A 52 0.49 -11.51 -7.22
C ILE A 52 1.47 -12.68 -7.20
N SER A 53 2.36 -12.70 -6.20
CA SER A 53 3.33 -13.78 -6.00
C SER A 53 3.48 -14.12 -4.51
N ALA A 54 3.99 -15.30 -4.20
CA ALA A 54 4.35 -15.69 -2.84
C ALA A 54 5.66 -15.01 -2.34
N GLU A 55 6.27 -14.13 -3.14
CA GLU A 55 7.50 -13.46 -2.76
C GLU A 55 7.26 -12.54 -1.55
N GLY A 56 8.17 -12.58 -0.58
CA GLY A 56 8.05 -11.82 0.66
C GLY A 56 7.01 -12.38 1.64
N ALA A 57 6.38 -13.53 1.35
CA ALA A 57 5.43 -14.15 2.27
C ALA A 57 6.09 -14.53 3.60
N THR A 58 5.44 -14.17 4.70
CA THR A 58 5.86 -14.53 6.05
C THR A 58 5.15 -15.77 6.58
N GLN A 59 4.04 -16.17 5.96
CA GLN A 59 3.28 -17.38 6.29
C GLN A 59 3.76 -18.59 5.48
N GLU A 60 3.55 -19.79 6.02
CA GLU A 60 3.96 -21.05 5.39
C GLU A 60 3.22 -21.33 4.08
N THR A 61 1.95 -20.93 3.99
CA THR A 61 1.15 -21.04 2.77
C THR A 61 1.09 -19.69 2.03
N GLY A 62 2.00 -19.51 1.07
CA GLY A 62 2.01 -18.37 0.17
C GLY A 62 0.85 -18.37 -0.83
N VAL A 63 0.51 -17.21 -1.37
CA VAL A 63 -0.49 -17.08 -2.45
C VAL A 63 0.08 -17.67 -3.74
N PRO A 64 -0.68 -18.51 -4.47
CA PRO A 64 -0.23 -19.02 -5.77
C PRO A 64 -0.04 -17.84 -6.74
N PRO A 65 1.12 -17.78 -7.44
CA PRO A 65 1.37 -16.72 -8.41
C PRO A 65 0.30 -16.70 -9.48
N ARG A 66 -0.24 -15.51 -9.76
CA ARG A 66 -1.18 -15.31 -10.88
C ARG A 66 -1.19 -13.87 -11.33
N GLU A 67 -1.63 -13.70 -12.56
CA GLU A 67 -2.03 -12.40 -13.09
C GLU A 67 -3.48 -12.11 -12.68
N ILE A 68 -3.75 -10.88 -12.30
CA ILE A 68 -5.09 -10.37 -11.98
C ILE A 68 -5.41 -9.31 -13.02
N GLN A 69 -6.50 -9.53 -13.74
CA GLN A 69 -7.05 -8.54 -14.65
C GLN A 69 -7.76 -7.46 -13.83
N PRO A 70 -7.41 -6.18 -14.04
CA PRO A 70 -8.09 -5.09 -13.35
C PRO A 70 -9.53 -4.96 -13.84
N ASP A 71 -10.42 -4.67 -12.90
CA ASP A 71 -11.81 -4.34 -13.23
C ASP A 71 -11.85 -2.92 -13.80
N PRO A 72 -12.49 -2.68 -14.96
CA PRO A 72 -12.65 -1.32 -15.47
C PRO A 72 -13.42 -0.46 -14.46
N GLY A 73 -12.72 0.50 -13.87
CA GLY A 73 -13.33 1.48 -12.97
C GLY A 73 -14.34 2.38 -13.69
N GLU A 74 -15.22 3.00 -12.91
CA GLU A 74 -16.12 4.04 -13.44
C GLU A 74 -15.33 5.27 -13.92
N ASP A 75 -15.65 5.79 -15.10
CA ASP A 75 -15.03 7.02 -15.60
C ASP A 75 -15.29 8.20 -14.66
N HIS A 76 -14.22 8.89 -14.28
CA HIS A 76 -14.26 9.95 -13.28
C HIS A 76 -15.20 11.11 -13.67
N MET A 77 -15.15 11.55 -14.92
CA MET A 77 -15.95 12.68 -15.39
C MET A 77 -17.41 12.30 -15.55
N SER A 78 -17.68 11.08 -16.02
CA SER A 78 -19.02 10.51 -16.11
C SER A 78 -19.68 10.40 -14.72
N ASN A 79 -18.95 9.88 -13.73
CA ASN A 79 -19.41 9.82 -12.33
C ASN A 79 -19.79 11.22 -11.84
N TRP A 80 -18.87 12.19 -11.96
CA TRP A 80 -19.09 13.55 -11.47
C TRP A 80 -20.31 14.22 -12.12
N LEU A 81 -20.42 14.16 -13.45
CA LEU A 81 -21.56 14.74 -14.18
C LEU A 81 -22.88 14.04 -13.83
N THR A 82 -22.86 12.73 -13.59
CA THR A 82 -24.04 11.98 -13.16
C THR A 82 -24.48 12.43 -11.78
N CYS A 83 -23.56 12.50 -10.81
CA CYS A 83 -23.83 12.98 -9.46
C CYS A 83 -24.41 14.41 -9.44
N LEU A 84 -23.94 15.31 -10.31
CA LEU A 84 -24.52 16.65 -10.43
C LEU A 84 -25.99 16.62 -10.85
N ARG A 85 -26.34 15.79 -11.84
CA ARG A 85 -27.71 15.67 -12.36
C ARG A 85 -28.65 14.99 -11.37
N THR A 86 -28.18 13.93 -10.72
CA THR A 86 -28.98 13.12 -9.79
C THR A 86 -28.97 13.65 -8.36
N ARG A 87 -28.14 14.65 -8.07
CA ARG A 87 -27.82 15.12 -6.70
C ARG A 87 -27.23 14.00 -5.82
N GLY A 88 -26.51 13.06 -6.43
CA GLY A 88 -25.79 11.99 -5.74
C GLY A 88 -24.45 12.44 -5.16
N ARG A 89 -23.88 11.64 -4.23
CA ARG A 89 -22.53 11.84 -3.69
C ARG A 89 -21.49 11.32 -4.70
N PRO A 90 -20.50 12.13 -5.13
CA PRO A 90 -19.42 11.67 -6.00
C PRO A 90 -18.49 10.64 -5.33
N ASN A 91 -17.82 9.81 -6.14
CA ASN A 91 -16.79 8.88 -5.65
C ASN A 91 -15.61 9.63 -4.99
N ALA A 92 -15.26 10.80 -5.53
CA ALA A 92 -14.23 11.70 -5.00
C ALA A 92 -14.86 12.95 -4.37
N ASP A 93 -15.49 12.78 -3.21
CA ASP A 93 -16.07 13.90 -2.46
C ASP A 93 -15.01 14.79 -1.75
N ILE A 94 -15.51 15.87 -1.15
CA ILE A 94 -14.69 16.88 -0.45
C ILE A 94 -13.92 16.32 0.76
N GLN A 95 -14.41 15.27 1.42
CA GLN A 95 -13.72 14.66 2.56
C GLN A 95 -12.45 13.94 2.10
N PHE A 96 -12.47 13.27 0.95
CA PHE A 96 -11.27 12.68 0.37
C PHE A 96 -10.25 13.76 -0.06
N GLY A 97 -10.72 14.87 -0.62
CA GLY A 97 -9.87 16.03 -0.91
C GLY A 97 -9.22 16.62 0.34
N HIS A 98 -9.98 16.75 1.43
CA HIS A 98 -9.46 17.21 2.72
C HIS A 98 -8.40 16.26 3.29
N GLN A 99 -8.63 14.95 3.25
CA GLN A 99 -7.68 13.93 3.68
C GLN A 99 -6.36 13.99 2.89
N HIS A 100 -6.44 14.17 1.57
CA HIS A 100 -5.25 14.35 0.73
C HIS A 100 -4.46 15.60 1.12
N ALA A 101 -5.14 16.73 1.33
CA ALA A 101 -4.51 17.97 1.77
C ALA A 101 -3.81 17.84 3.14
N ILE A 102 -4.41 17.11 4.09
CA ILE A 102 -3.76 16.84 5.37
C ILE A 102 -2.43 16.09 5.17
N ALA A 103 -2.42 15.05 4.33
CA ALA A 103 -1.22 14.27 4.07
C ALA A 103 -0.09 15.12 3.47
N THR A 104 -0.41 16.00 2.50
CA THR A 104 0.60 16.87 1.89
C THR A 104 1.14 17.91 2.87
N ILE A 105 0.30 18.50 3.71
CA ILE A 105 0.72 19.46 4.73
C ILE A 105 1.57 18.79 5.81
N LEU A 106 1.22 17.57 6.25
CA LEU A 106 2.03 16.79 7.19
C LEU A 106 3.43 16.51 6.62
N ALA A 107 3.51 16.14 5.34
CA ALA A 107 4.79 15.88 4.66
C ALA A 107 5.66 17.15 4.56
N ALA A 108 5.07 18.27 4.15
CA ALA A 108 5.76 19.56 4.10
C ALA A 108 6.26 19.99 5.49
N THR A 109 5.41 19.89 6.51
CA THR A 109 5.78 20.24 7.89
C THR A 109 6.88 19.32 8.43
N ALA A 110 6.85 18.02 8.10
CA ALA A 110 7.89 17.09 8.51
C ALA A 110 9.24 17.41 7.85
N LEU A 111 9.22 17.80 6.58
CA LEU A 111 10.40 18.24 5.83
C LEU A 111 11.01 19.51 6.45
N GLU A 112 10.19 20.52 6.73
CA GLU A 112 10.65 21.78 7.31
C GLU A 112 11.19 21.63 8.73
N THR A 113 10.52 20.82 9.56
CA THR A 113 10.87 20.70 10.98
C THR A 113 11.88 19.60 11.28
N GLY A 114 12.13 18.68 10.34
CA GLY A 114 12.91 17.47 10.57
C GLY A 114 12.30 16.50 11.58
N ARG A 115 11.00 16.65 11.91
CA ARG A 115 10.30 15.82 12.90
C ARG A 115 9.09 15.14 12.29
N ARG A 116 8.80 13.93 12.76
CA ARG A 116 7.55 13.22 12.45
C ARG A 116 6.35 14.09 12.88
N GLN A 117 5.33 14.15 12.02
CA GLN A 117 4.08 14.84 12.27
C GLN A 117 2.93 13.84 12.39
N LYS A 118 1.96 14.17 13.22
CA LYS A 118 0.70 13.44 13.44
C LYS A 118 -0.48 14.36 13.25
N TYR A 119 -1.60 13.77 12.84
CA TYR A 119 -2.89 14.45 12.71
C TYR A 119 -3.91 13.81 13.65
N ASP A 120 -4.58 14.64 14.45
CA ASP A 120 -5.75 14.25 15.25
C ASP A 120 -7.03 14.52 14.44
N PRO A 121 -7.74 13.49 13.96
CA PRO A 121 -8.94 13.69 13.14
C PRO A 121 -10.15 14.19 13.93
N GLN A 122 -10.18 14.02 15.26
CA GLN A 122 -11.27 14.52 16.10
C GLN A 122 -11.12 16.02 16.34
N LYS A 123 -9.90 16.46 16.66
CA LYS A 123 -9.60 17.88 16.90
C LYS A 123 -9.28 18.67 15.62
N ARG A 124 -8.93 17.97 14.54
CA ARG A 124 -8.44 18.53 13.27
C ARG A 124 -7.17 19.35 13.43
N GLU A 125 -6.25 18.83 14.24
CA GLU A 125 -5.01 19.50 14.60
C GLU A 125 -3.79 18.66 14.20
N MET A 126 -2.71 19.33 13.81
CA MET A 126 -1.42 18.70 13.52
C MET A 126 -0.42 19.02 14.63
N HIS A 127 0.37 18.04 15.03
CA HIS A 127 1.40 18.20 16.05
C HIS A 127 2.57 17.26 15.80
N ALA A 128 3.74 17.61 16.34
CA ALA A 128 4.91 16.76 16.28
C ALA A 128 4.71 15.49 17.11
N GLY A 129 5.16 14.33 16.61
CA GLY A 129 5.18 13.05 17.35
C GLY A 129 5.13 11.81 16.49
#